data_AF-A0A950E6C3-F1
#
_entry.id   AF-A0A950E6C3-F1
#
_cell.length_a   1.000
_cell.length_b   1.000
_cell.length_c   1.000
_cell.angle_alpha   90.00
_cell.angle_beta   90.00
_cell.angle_gamma   90.00
#
_symmetry.space_group_name_H-M   'P 1'
#
loop_
_entity.id
_entity.type
_entity.pdbx_description
1 polymer ?
#
loop_
_entity_poly.entity_id
_entity_poly.type
_entity_poly.pdbx_seq_one_letter_code
_entity_poly.pdbx_strand_id
1 'polypeptide(L)'
;MQRVTKLGAIALIAIGAVGGSAAAVSAHSDHGDRGDHGHRASAIQHVLLISVDGMHQSDLDWYIANHSTSELAKLAYGGAEFTNNHTSDPSDSDPGGTAIMTGGDPRATGVYYDVEYSHGVFPPGTTTCKGPVPGGNVIYDSPDDILNAVPDFLHSNPSDPAYQTFPAFDEDGSVFPGGNDTNTAGRTPSDILTLTPAPQSGLNPKTYPVDPTTCQPIQPWDYLKVNSIFQVIQNAGLRTAWSDKHAIYTSFNGHGSGGTSIDDFFGPEIDSQAVEPDGTPYPSDTDWAHDDAA
;
A
#
# COMPACT_ATOMS: atom_id res chain seq x y z
N MET A 1 -39.64 0.35 -23.33
CA MET A 1 -39.87 -0.27 -24.65
C MET A 1 -38.55 -0.90 -25.12
N GLN A 2 -38.65 -2.07 -25.74
CA GLN A 2 -37.61 -3.08 -26.01
C GLN A 2 -36.41 -2.62 -26.87
N ARG A 3 -35.18 -3.00 -26.44
CA ARG A 3 -34.17 -3.96 -27.01
C ARG A 3 -33.37 -3.44 -28.23
N VAL A 4 -32.05 -3.71 -28.36
CA VAL A 4 -31.50 -5.00 -28.84
C VAL A 4 -30.13 -5.34 -28.22
N THR A 5 -30.06 -6.52 -27.61
CA THR A 5 -28.86 -7.32 -27.33
C THR A 5 -28.32 -7.98 -28.60
N LYS A 6 -27.00 -8.03 -28.78
CA LYS A 6 -26.34 -9.07 -29.58
C LYS A 6 -25.60 -10.02 -28.64
N LEU A 7 -26.12 -11.24 -28.51
CA LEU A 7 -25.40 -12.37 -27.94
C LEU A 7 -24.32 -12.83 -28.92
N GLY A 8 -23.09 -12.95 -28.45
CA GLY A 8 -22.12 -13.92 -28.95
C GLY A 8 -22.03 -15.03 -27.90
N ALA A 9 -22.35 -16.26 -28.28
CA ALA A 9 -22.25 -17.41 -27.38
C ALA A 9 -20.78 -17.80 -27.19
N ILE A 10 -20.31 -17.86 -25.95
CA ILE A 10 -19.09 -18.57 -25.57
C ILE A 10 -19.50 -19.64 -24.56
N ALA A 11 -19.37 -20.90 -24.97
CA ALA A 11 -19.50 -22.03 -24.07
C ALA A 11 -18.24 -22.10 -23.20
N LEU A 12 -18.35 -21.74 -21.93
CA LEU A 12 -17.36 -22.06 -20.91
C LEU A 12 -17.77 -23.38 -20.25
N ILE A 13 -16.97 -24.43 -20.50
CA ILE A 13 -16.98 -25.62 -19.65
C ILE A 13 -16.30 -25.21 -18.35
N ALA A 14 -17.12 -24.93 -17.33
CA ALA A 14 -16.65 -24.74 -15.97
C ALA A 14 -16.26 -26.10 -15.38
N ILE A 15 -14.96 -26.31 -15.17
CA ILE A 15 -14.46 -27.25 -14.17
C ILE A 15 -13.77 -26.38 -13.12
N GLY A 16 -14.31 -26.43 -11.90
CA GLY A 16 -14.09 -25.43 -10.86
C GLY A 16 -12.66 -25.35 -10.31
N ALA A 17 -12.26 -24.12 -10.03
CA ALA A 17 -11.47 -23.73 -8.88
C ALA A 17 -11.97 -22.35 -8.43
N VAL A 18 -12.07 -22.16 -7.12
CA VAL A 18 -12.71 -21.04 -6.42
C VAL A 18 -11.85 -19.78 -6.49
N GLY A 19 -12.50 -18.62 -6.69
CA GLY A 19 -12.08 -17.30 -6.22
C GLY A 19 -10.82 -16.71 -6.86
N GLY A 20 -10.99 -15.96 -7.94
CA GLY A 20 -9.88 -15.25 -8.60
C GLY A 20 -10.33 -14.76 -9.98
N SER A 21 -11.20 -13.76 -10.01
CA SER A 21 -11.60 -13.10 -11.26
C SER A 21 -10.49 -12.15 -11.70
N ALA A 22 -9.35 -12.67 -12.15
CA ALA A 22 -8.47 -11.90 -13.02
C ALA A 22 -9.18 -11.75 -14.37
N ALA A 23 -10.06 -10.75 -14.49
CA ALA A 23 -10.59 -10.33 -15.77
C ALA A 23 -9.47 -9.64 -16.57
N ALA A 24 -8.57 -10.45 -17.15
CA ALA A 24 -7.69 -9.96 -18.19
C ALA A 24 -8.57 -9.59 -19.39
N VAL A 25 -8.86 -8.29 -19.55
CA VAL A 25 -9.44 -7.79 -20.79
C VAL A 25 -8.35 -7.93 -21.86
N SER A 26 -8.35 -9.06 -22.56
CA SER A 26 -7.75 -9.10 -23.89
C SER A 26 -8.49 -8.08 -24.73
N ALA A 27 -7.80 -7.00 -25.12
CA ALA A 27 -8.28 -6.08 -26.13
C ALA A 27 -8.75 -6.92 -27.33
N HIS A 28 -10.04 -6.83 -27.65
CA HIS A 28 -10.68 -7.58 -28.72
C HIS A 28 -9.92 -7.33 -30.03
N SER A 29 -9.16 -8.31 -30.49
CA SER A 29 -8.67 -8.32 -31.87
C SER A 29 -9.80 -8.87 -32.72
N ASP A 30 -10.55 -7.98 -33.34
CA ASP A 30 -11.62 -8.33 -34.27
C ASP A 30 -11.00 -9.02 -35.50
N HIS A 31 -11.27 -10.32 -35.69
CA HIS A 31 -10.81 -11.08 -36.84
C HIS A 31 -11.73 -10.85 -38.04
N GLY A 32 -11.45 -9.78 -38.78
CA GLY A 32 -11.96 -9.53 -40.13
C GLY A 32 -10.90 -9.86 -41.19
N ASP A 33 -11.18 -10.85 -42.04
CA ASP A 33 -10.36 -11.26 -43.19
C ASP A 33 -10.28 -10.13 -44.25
N ARG A 34 -9.06 -9.95 -44.79
CA ARG A 34 -8.63 -9.22 -46.01
C ARG A 34 -8.35 -7.72 -45.93
N GLY A 35 -7.06 -7.40 -45.96
CA GLY A 35 -6.54 -6.12 -46.44
C GLY A 35 -5.20 -5.74 -45.82
N ASP A 36 -4.11 -6.07 -46.50
CA ASP A 36 -2.76 -5.60 -46.22
C ASP A 36 -2.69 -4.06 -46.21
N HIS A 37 -2.81 -3.44 -45.04
CA HIS A 37 -2.36 -2.06 -44.78
C HIS A 37 -1.95 -1.93 -43.30
N GLY A 38 -0.68 -1.60 -43.07
CA GLY A 38 -0.01 -1.62 -41.78
C GLY A 38 -0.53 -0.59 -40.76
N HIS A 39 -1.59 -0.95 -40.06
CA HIS A 39 -1.93 -0.33 -38.78
C HIS A 39 -1.27 -1.13 -37.66
N ARG A 40 -0.04 -0.72 -37.34
CA ARG A 40 0.59 -0.99 -36.04
C ARG A 40 -0.37 -0.43 -35.00
N ALA A 41 -1.29 -1.26 -34.49
CA ALA A 41 -2.05 -0.94 -33.30
C ALA A 41 -1.01 -0.45 -32.29
N SER A 42 -1.12 0.81 -31.87
CA SER A 42 -0.15 1.41 -30.96
C SER A 42 -0.08 0.51 -29.74
N ALA A 43 1.01 -0.24 -29.61
CA ALA A 43 1.20 -1.12 -28.48
C ALA A 43 1.16 -0.26 -27.21
N ILE A 44 0.41 -0.69 -26.20
CA ILE A 44 0.35 -0.02 -24.90
C ILE A 44 1.79 0.09 -24.36
N GLN A 45 2.26 1.30 -24.10
CA GLN A 45 3.62 1.56 -23.61
C GLN A 45 3.68 1.75 -22.10
N HIS A 46 2.57 2.19 -21.49
CA HIS A 46 2.47 2.51 -20.08
C HIS A 46 1.14 2.01 -19.53
N VAL A 47 1.16 1.55 -18.28
CA VAL A 47 -0.02 1.19 -17.50
C VAL A 47 0.00 2.06 -16.26
N LEU A 48 -1.13 2.70 -15.96
CA LEU A 48 -1.33 3.47 -14.74
C LEU A 48 -2.43 2.79 -13.94
N LEU A 49 -2.12 2.44 -12.70
CA LEU A 49 -3.08 1.97 -11.71
C LEU A 49 -3.36 3.12 -10.74
N ILE A 50 -4.64 3.41 -10.50
CA ILE A 50 -5.08 4.37 -9.49
C ILE A 50 -6.01 3.61 -8.55
N SER A 51 -5.62 3.51 -7.28
CA SER A 51 -6.50 3.08 -6.20
C SER A 51 -6.95 4.33 -5.45
N VAL A 52 -8.24 4.41 -5.12
CA VAL A 52 -8.79 5.53 -4.33
C VAL A 52 -9.29 4.93 -3.03
N ASP A 53 -8.61 5.26 -1.94
CA ASP A 53 -8.94 4.79 -0.60
C ASP A 53 -10.38 5.20 -0.22
N GLY A 54 -11.13 4.28 0.39
CA GLY A 54 -12.51 4.49 0.83
C GLY A 54 -13.58 4.71 -0.26
N MET A 55 -13.25 4.67 -1.56
CA MET A 55 -14.22 4.97 -2.63
C MET A 55 -15.16 3.80 -2.92
N HIS A 56 -16.43 3.92 -2.54
CA HIS A 56 -17.47 2.94 -2.90
C HIS A 56 -18.02 3.20 -4.31
N GLN A 57 -18.64 2.18 -4.93
CA GLN A 57 -19.36 2.34 -6.20
C GLN A 57 -20.41 3.46 -6.14
N SER A 58 -21.12 3.60 -5.01
CA SER A 58 -22.11 4.67 -4.82
C SER A 58 -21.50 6.07 -4.84
N ASP A 59 -20.26 6.21 -4.37
CA ASP A 59 -19.56 7.49 -4.34
C ASP A 59 -19.16 7.89 -5.76
N LEU A 60 -18.66 6.92 -6.54
CA LEU A 60 -18.36 7.10 -7.96
C LEU A 60 -19.64 7.46 -8.75
N ASP A 61 -20.72 6.71 -8.56
CA ASP A 61 -22.01 6.95 -9.22
C ASP A 61 -22.53 8.36 -8.96
N TRP A 62 -22.48 8.79 -7.69
CA TRP A 62 -22.87 10.15 -7.30
C TRP A 62 -21.95 11.20 -7.94
N TYR A 63 -20.63 10.97 -7.91
CA TYR A 63 -19.65 11.92 -8.44
C TYR A 63 -19.85 12.11 -9.95
N ILE A 64 -19.98 11.05 -10.73
CA ILE A 64 -20.15 11.14 -12.20
C ILE A 64 -21.51 11.76 -12.58
N ALA A 65 -22.56 11.58 -11.76
CA ALA A 65 -23.85 12.20 -11.97
C ALA A 65 -23.81 13.73 -11.79
N ASN A 66 -22.99 14.22 -10.85
CA ASN A 66 -22.85 15.65 -10.53
C ASN A 66 -21.69 16.33 -11.29
N HIS A 67 -20.73 15.55 -11.80
CA HIS A 67 -19.53 16.02 -12.50
C HIS A 67 -19.32 15.26 -13.82
N SER A 68 -20.33 15.27 -14.69
CA SER A 68 -20.39 14.47 -15.93
C SER A 68 -19.29 14.75 -16.96
N THR A 69 -18.55 15.85 -16.84
CA THR A 69 -17.42 16.21 -17.70
C THR A 69 -16.05 15.97 -17.06
N SER A 70 -16.00 15.41 -15.84
CA SER A 70 -14.75 15.11 -15.11
C SER A 70 -13.95 13.98 -15.77
N GLU A 71 -12.67 13.85 -15.40
CA GLU A 71 -11.83 12.75 -15.90
C GLU A 71 -12.34 11.37 -15.41
N LEU A 72 -12.83 11.27 -14.17
CA LEU A 72 -13.46 10.05 -13.66
C LEU A 72 -14.71 9.66 -14.48
N ALA A 73 -15.55 10.64 -14.83
CA ALA A 73 -16.70 10.39 -15.69
C ALA A 73 -16.28 9.93 -17.10
N LYS A 74 -15.22 10.52 -17.67
CA LYS A 74 -14.68 10.07 -18.96
C LYS A 74 -14.13 8.65 -18.90
N LEU A 75 -13.48 8.26 -17.80
CA LEU A 75 -13.00 6.90 -17.58
C LEU A 75 -14.15 5.91 -17.44
N ALA A 76 -15.16 6.21 -16.63
CA ALA A 76 -16.32 5.34 -16.42
C ALA A 76 -17.14 5.15 -17.71
N TYR A 77 -17.45 6.24 -18.42
CA TYR A 77 -18.28 6.18 -19.63
C TYR A 77 -17.52 5.74 -20.89
N GLY A 78 -16.21 5.99 -20.95
CA GLY A 78 -15.36 5.69 -22.10
C GLY A 78 -14.60 4.36 -22.00
N GLY A 79 -14.49 3.80 -20.79
CA GLY A 79 -13.77 2.56 -20.50
C GLY A 79 -14.69 1.36 -20.33
N ALA A 80 -14.15 0.32 -19.68
CA ALA A 80 -14.91 -0.82 -19.20
C ALA A 80 -15.11 -0.68 -17.69
N GLU A 81 -16.36 -0.67 -17.26
CA GLU A 81 -16.74 -0.57 -15.86
C GLU A 81 -17.23 -1.93 -15.34
N PHE A 82 -16.79 -2.31 -14.14
CA PHE A 82 -17.17 -3.55 -13.45
C PHE A 82 -17.88 -3.23 -12.14
N THR A 83 -19.22 -3.29 -12.14
CA THR A 83 -20.08 -2.74 -11.07
C THR A 83 -20.48 -3.74 -9.97
N ASN A 84 -19.88 -4.93 -9.92
CA ASN A 84 -20.13 -5.94 -8.89
C ASN A 84 -18.81 -6.57 -8.43
N ASN A 85 -17.79 -5.73 -8.29
CA ASN A 85 -16.52 -6.12 -7.72
C ASN A 85 -16.56 -5.93 -6.20
N HIS A 86 -15.86 -6.79 -5.48
CA HIS A 86 -15.68 -6.71 -4.05
C HIS A 86 -14.19 -6.66 -3.75
N THR A 87 -13.81 -5.88 -2.74
CA THR A 87 -12.47 -5.91 -2.16
C THR A 87 -12.26 -7.19 -1.34
N SER A 88 -11.10 -7.33 -0.71
CA SER A 88 -10.83 -8.41 0.25
C SER A 88 -11.89 -8.47 1.36
N ASP A 89 -12.06 -9.66 1.97
CA ASP A 89 -12.84 -9.84 3.20
C ASP A 89 -11.92 -10.42 4.28
N PRO A 90 -11.59 -9.67 5.34
CA PRO A 90 -12.07 -8.32 5.65
C PRO A 90 -11.53 -7.24 4.70
N SER A 91 -12.24 -6.11 4.64
CA SER A 91 -11.89 -4.95 3.82
C SER A 91 -11.07 -3.96 4.65
N ASP A 92 -9.84 -3.71 4.24
CA ASP A 92 -8.99 -2.61 4.69
C ASP A 92 -7.93 -2.33 3.59
N SER A 93 -7.05 -1.36 3.85
CA SER A 93 -6.04 -0.83 2.96
C SER A 93 -4.98 -1.88 2.61
N ASP A 94 -4.39 -2.57 3.59
CA ASP A 94 -3.36 -3.59 3.33
C ASP A 94 -3.92 -4.86 2.67
N PRO A 95 -4.99 -5.52 3.19
CA PRO A 95 -5.55 -6.69 2.51
C PRO A 95 -6.16 -6.34 1.13
N GLY A 96 -6.72 -5.13 0.96
CA GLY A 96 -7.22 -4.65 -0.34
C GLY A 96 -6.10 -4.33 -1.33
N GLY A 97 -5.07 -3.63 -0.87
CA GLY A 97 -3.89 -3.29 -1.66
C GLY A 97 -3.13 -4.54 -2.10
N THR A 98 -2.84 -5.45 -1.16
CA THR A 98 -2.16 -6.71 -1.48
C THR A 98 -3.00 -7.58 -2.42
N ALA A 99 -4.33 -7.56 -2.35
CA ALA A 99 -5.20 -8.22 -3.31
C ALA A 99 -5.05 -7.65 -4.73
N ILE A 100 -4.99 -6.32 -4.88
CA ILE A 100 -4.74 -5.68 -6.19
C ILE A 100 -3.35 -6.03 -6.72
N MET A 101 -2.33 -6.03 -5.86
CA MET A 101 -0.94 -6.25 -6.29
C MET A 101 -0.60 -7.71 -6.56
N THR A 102 -1.35 -8.66 -6.01
CA THR A 102 -1.01 -10.10 -6.11
C THR A 102 -2.09 -10.93 -6.81
N GLY A 103 -3.33 -10.42 -6.88
CA GLY A 103 -4.51 -11.19 -7.26
C GLY A 103 -4.95 -12.24 -6.22
N GLY A 104 -4.36 -12.23 -5.02
CA GLY A 104 -4.66 -13.15 -3.92
C GLY A 104 -5.67 -12.60 -2.92
N ASP A 105 -6.33 -13.48 -2.18
CA ASP A 105 -7.13 -13.14 -0.99
C ASP A 105 -6.24 -13.21 0.27
N PRO A 106 -6.72 -12.77 1.45
CA PRO A 106 -5.97 -12.88 2.71
C PRO A 106 -5.41 -14.27 3.02
N ARG A 107 -6.11 -15.33 2.58
CA ARG A 107 -5.66 -16.71 2.75
C ARG A 107 -4.41 -17.00 1.91
N ALA A 108 -4.35 -16.47 0.69
CA ALA A 108 -3.22 -16.61 -0.21
C ALA A 108 -2.07 -15.65 0.15
N THR A 109 -2.36 -14.36 0.36
CA THR A 109 -1.34 -13.34 0.67
C THR A 109 -0.73 -13.54 2.04
N GLY A 110 -1.53 -13.99 3.00
CA GLY A 110 -1.17 -14.08 4.41
C GLY A 110 -1.47 -12.81 5.22
N VAL A 111 -1.88 -11.73 4.56
CA VAL A 111 -2.28 -10.45 5.16
C VAL A 111 -3.79 -10.47 5.38
N TYR A 112 -4.21 -10.51 6.63
CA TYR A 112 -5.61 -10.50 7.04
C TYR A 112 -6.11 -9.10 7.37
N TYR A 113 -5.28 -8.25 7.99
CA TYR A 113 -5.63 -6.87 8.34
C TYR A 113 -4.36 -6.02 8.53
N ASP A 114 -4.48 -4.69 8.60
CA ASP A 114 -3.37 -3.76 8.82
C ASP A 114 -2.65 -4.06 10.17
N VAL A 115 -3.44 -4.44 11.18
CA VAL A 115 -2.97 -4.96 12.47
C VAL A 115 -3.63 -6.29 12.78
N GLU A 116 -2.82 -7.33 12.96
CA GLU A 116 -3.33 -8.69 13.15
C GLU A 116 -2.57 -9.49 14.19
N TYR A 117 -3.15 -10.63 14.61
CA TYR A 117 -2.48 -11.60 15.46
C TYR A 117 -2.23 -12.90 14.69
N SER A 118 -0.96 -13.26 14.56
CA SER A 118 -0.56 -14.50 13.89
C SER A 118 -0.10 -15.54 14.90
N HIS A 119 -0.69 -16.73 14.84
CA HIS A 119 -0.23 -17.90 15.59
C HIS A 119 1.06 -18.52 15.00
N GLY A 120 1.51 -18.05 13.84
CA GLY A 120 2.65 -18.61 13.10
C GLY A 120 3.99 -17.94 13.39
N VAL A 121 4.03 -16.93 14.26
CA VAL A 121 5.22 -16.09 14.47
C VAL A 121 5.57 -15.97 15.96
N PHE A 122 6.82 -15.63 16.24
CA PHE A 122 7.22 -15.14 17.56
C PHE A 122 6.96 -13.63 17.67
N PRO A 123 6.68 -13.10 18.87
CA PRO A 123 6.51 -11.67 19.08
C PRO A 123 7.75 -10.86 18.66
N PRO A 124 7.55 -9.58 18.29
CA PRO A 124 8.64 -8.65 18.03
C PRO A 124 9.71 -8.63 19.13
N GLY A 125 10.97 -8.44 18.73
CA GLY A 125 12.13 -8.45 19.63
C GLY A 125 12.54 -9.83 20.18
N THR A 126 11.89 -10.92 19.78
CA THR A 126 12.31 -12.28 20.20
C THR A 126 13.68 -12.64 19.64
N THR A 127 14.64 -12.94 20.51
CA THR A 127 16.02 -13.33 20.14
C THR A 127 16.33 -14.81 20.38
N THR A 128 15.42 -15.55 21.03
CA THR A 128 15.57 -16.98 21.32
C THR A 128 14.29 -17.72 20.95
N CYS A 129 14.22 -18.21 19.73
CA CYS A 129 13.08 -18.95 19.19
C CYS A 129 13.19 -20.44 19.55
N LYS A 130 12.79 -20.80 20.77
CA LYS A 130 12.79 -22.18 21.26
C LYS A 130 11.41 -22.61 21.73
N GLY A 131 11.07 -23.86 21.45
CA GLY A 131 9.80 -24.44 21.86
C GLY A 131 8.66 -24.12 20.88
N PRO A 132 7.40 -24.32 21.30
CA PRO A 132 6.24 -24.04 20.44
C PRO A 132 6.17 -22.54 20.14
N VAL A 133 5.72 -22.21 18.92
CA VAL A 133 5.51 -20.83 18.49
C VAL A 133 4.35 -20.25 19.30
N PRO A 134 4.56 -19.18 20.09
CA PRO A 134 3.54 -18.65 20.99
C PRO A 134 2.46 -17.85 20.25
N GLY A 135 2.73 -17.40 19.02
CA GLY A 135 1.98 -16.37 18.32
C GLY A 135 2.40 -14.96 18.74
N GLY A 136 2.11 -13.98 17.89
CA GLY A 136 2.47 -12.59 18.14
C GLY A 136 1.64 -11.64 17.28
N ASN A 137 1.65 -10.37 17.69
CA ASN A 137 1.13 -9.30 16.84
C ASN A 137 1.99 -9.22 15.58
N VAL A 138 1.31 -9.09 14.45
CA VAL A 138 1.87 -8.70 13.18
C VAL A 138 1.31 -7.33 12.91
N ILE A 139 2.19 -6.35 12.97
CA ILE A 139 1.86 -4.96 12.75
C ILE A 139 2.81 -4.53 11.63
N TYR A 140 2.20 -4.12 10.53
CA TYR A 140 2.85 -3.49 9.40
C TYR A 140 2.05 -2.22 9.11
N ASP A 141 1.92 -1.37 10.14
CA ASP A 141 1.13 -0.15 10.14
C ASP A 141 1.96 1.02 10.72
N SER A 142 1.50 2.24 10.50
CA SER A 142 2.07 3.46 11.07
C SER A 142 1.76 3.57 12.59
N PRO A 143 2.71 4.01 13.45
CA PRO A 143 4.16 4.07 13.27
C PRO A 143 4.84 2.89 13.98
N ASP A 144 4.96 1.73 13.33
CA ASP A 144 5.86 0.67 13.81
C ASP A 144 7.36 1.04 13.71
N ASP A 145 7.67 2.24 13.22
CA ASP A 145 8.99 2.85 13.22
C ASP A 145 9.21 3.66 14.51
N ILE A 146 9.30 2.91 15.63
CA ILE A 146 9.55 3.48 16.95
C ILE A 146 11.00 3.96 17.02
N LEU A 147 11.22 5.28 16.95
CA LEU A 147 12.34 5.89 17.63
C LEU A 147 12.17 5.84 19.15
N ASN A 148 13.27 5.99 19.89
CA ASN A 148 13.13 6.17 21.34
C ASN A 148 12.26 7.41 21.59
N ALA A 149 11.22 7.25 22.42
CA ALA A 149 10.34 8.31 22.91
C ALA A 149 11.00 9.71 22.87
N VAL A 150 10.42 10.62 22.07
CA VAL A 150 10.92 11.98 21.99
C VAL A 150 10.73 12.63 23.37
N PRO A 151 11.81 13.17 23.99
CA PRO A 151 11.71 13.83 25.28
C PRO A 151 10.73 15.00 25.20
N ASP A 152 9.91 15.17 26.25
CA ASP A 152 9.06 16.34 26.42
C ASP A 152 9.88 17.64 26.25
N PHE A 153 9.73 18.32 25.12
CA PHE A 153 10.47 19.56 24.84
C PHE A 153 9.90 20.76 25.62
N LEU A 154 8.69 20.64 26.17
CA LEU A 154 8.08 21.65 27.04
C LEU A 154 8.51 21.44 28.50
N HIS A 155 8.75 20.19 28.90
CA HIS A 155 9.26 19.80 30.21
C HIS A 155 10.64 19.13 30.10
N SER A 156 11.70 19.89 29.87
CA SER A 156 13.07 19.35 29.74
C SER A 156 13.65 18.62 30.98
N ASN A 157 12.91 18.54 32.09
CA ASN A 157 13.33 17.88 33.32
C ASN A 157 12.54 16.57 33.54
N PRO A 158 13.17 15.37 33.44
CA PRO A 158 12.52 14.07 33.64
C PRO A 158 11.95 13.83 35.06
N SER A 159 12.21 14.73 36.00
CA SER A 159 11.65 14.71 37.35
C SER A 159 10.46 15.66 37.55
N ASP A 160 10.04 16.36 36.50
CA ASP A 160 8.79 17.14 36.47
C ASP A 160 7.59 16.17 36.42
N PRO A 161 6.60 16.28 37.33
CA PRO A 161 5.38 15.45 37.27
C PRO A 161 4.53 15.69 36.01
N ALA A 162 4.77 16.78 35.26
CA ALA A 162 4.17 17.03 33.96
C ALA A 162 4.97 16.43 32.78
N TYR A 163 6.19 15.91 33.02
CA TYR A 163 7.02 15.27 32.01
C TYR A 163 6.28 14.08 31.38
N GLN A 164 5.98 14.18 30.09
CA GLN A 164 5.44 13.07 29.31
C GLN A 164 6.35 12.77 28.13
N THR A 165 6.70 11.51 27.95
CA THR A 165 7.27 11.07 26.67
C THR A 165 6.13 11.01 25.66
N PHE A 166 6.27 11.71 24.53
CA PHE A 166 5.35 11.50 23.40
C PHE A 166 5.57 10.10 22.82
N PRO A 167 4.53 9.43 22.29
CA PRO A 167 4.70 8.21 21.52
C PRO A 167 5.70 8.46 20.39
N ALA A 168 6.47 7.42 20.06
CA ALA A 168 7.54 7.50 19.08
C ALA A 168 7.01 7.86 17.67
N PHE A 169 7.79 8.65 16.94
CA PHE A 169 7.44 9.17 15.62
C PHE A 169 8.37 8.60 14.54
N ASP A 170 7.83 8.48 13.33
CA ASP A 170 8.54 8.19 12.10
C ASP A 170 9.53 9.33 11.75
N GLU A 171 10.79 8.98 11.48
CA GLU A 171 11.78 9.92 10.93
C GLU A 171 12.21 9.56 9.50
N ASP A 172 11.92 8.36 9.01
CA ASP A 172 12.55 7.86 7.79
C ASP A 172 11.60 7.99 6.58
N GLY A 173 11.68 9.18 6.01
CA GLY A 173 10.68 9.74 5.10
C GLY A 173 10.43 11.21 5.41
N SER A 174 10.89 11.68 6.58
CA SER A 174 10.99 13.10 6.86
C SER A 174 12.14 13.74 6.08
N VAL A 175 11.98 15.01 5.72
CA VAL A 175 13.06 15.84 5.16
C VAL A 175 14.21 16.04 6.19
N PHE A 176 14.05 15.57 7.43
CA PHE A 176 14.92 15.87 8.58
C PHE A 176 15.23 14.63 9.46
N PRO A 177 16.30 13.88 9.16
CA PRO A 177 16.78 12.80 10.03
C PRO A 177 17.11 13.32 11.44
N GLY A 178 16.56 12.71 12.51
CA GLY A 178 16.77 13.13 13.90
C GLY A 178 15.67 14.03 14.50
N GLY A 179 14.53 14.19 13.82
CA GLY A 179 13.29 14.66 14.45
C GLY A 179 13.25 16.16 14.78
N ASN A 180 14.24 16.92 14.30
CA ASN A 180 14.29 18.36 14.45
C ASN A 180 14.51 19.02 13.08
N ASP A 181 13.48 19.68 12.56
CA ASP A 181 13.61 20.62 11.44
C ASP A 181 14.42 21.84 11.89
N THR A 182 15.74 21.77 11.91
CA THR A 182 16.56 22.93 12.33
C THR A 182 16.57 24.09 11.31
N ASN A 183 15.84 23.98 10.19
CA ASN A 183 15.90 24.93 9.09
C ASN A 183 14.80 26.01 9.20
N THR A 184 15.11 27.07 9.93
CA THR A 184 14.26 28.27 10.06
C THR A 184 14.27 29.19 8.82
N ALA A 185 14.98 28.85 7.74
CA ALA A 185 15.20 29.74 6.60
C ALA A 185 15.00 29.05 5.23
N GLY A 186 13.75 29.06 4.75
CA GLY A 186 13.46 28.89 3.32
C GLY A 186 13.05 27.49 2.88
N ARG A 187 12.00 26.94 3.49
CA ARG A 187 11.32 25.73 3.00
C ARG A 187 10.77 25.94 1.59
N THR A 188 10.98 24.97 0.71
CA THR A 188 10.37 24.95 -0.63
C THR A 188 9.68 23.61 -0.86
N PRO A 189 8.55 23.54 -1.59
CA PRO A 189 7.95 22.26 -1.97
C PRO A 189 8.92 21.28 -2.66
N SER A 190 10.03 21.77 -3.22
CA SER A 190 11.10 20.95 -3.80
C SER A 190 11.91 20.13 -2.78
N ASP A 191 11.81 20.40 -1.48
CA ASP A 191 12.56 19.65 -0.46
C ASP A 191 12.09 18.19 -0.36
N ILE A 192 10.86 17.90 -0.79
CA ILE A 192 10.31 16.54 -0.95
C ILE A 192 11.11 15.69 -1.96
N LEU A 193 11.85 16.33 -2.86
CA LEU A 193 12.73 15.66 -3.82
C LEU A 193 14.04 15.18 -3.19
N THR A 194 14.27 15.49 -1.92
CA THR A 194 15.43 14.99 -1.17
C THR A 194 15.13 13.71 -0.40
N LEU A 195 13.86 13.27 -0.36
CA LEU A 195 13.47 12.00 0.25
C LEU A 195 14.17 10.82 -0.44
N THR A 196 14.49 9.80 0.36
CA THR A 196 15.07 8.58 -0.16
C THR A 196 14.06 7.87 -1.08
N PRO A 197 14.46 7.45 -2.30
CA PRO A 197 13.62 6.58 -3.14
C PRO A 197 13.62 5.13 -2.61
N ALA A 198 14.37 4.85 -1.55
CA ALA A 198 14.45 3.57 -0.88
C ALA A 198 13.89 3.69 0.55
N PRO A 199 12.56 3.72 0.73
CA PRO A 199 11.92 3.78 2.05
C PRO A 199 12.30 2.59 2.96
N GLN A 200 12.81 1.50 2.38
CA GLN A 200 13.25 0.31 3.11
C GLN A 200 14.38 0.62 4.11
N SER A 201 15.14 1.71 3.92
CA SER A 201 16.15 2.13 4.88
C SER A 201 15.56 2.64 6.19
N GLY A 202 14.29 3.01 6.18
CA GLY A 202 13.58 3.59 7.31
C GLY A 202 12.89 2.64 8.26
N LEU A 203 12.65 1.44 7.75
CA LEU A 203 11.99 0.37 8.44
C LEU A 203 12.78 -0.04 9.68
N ASN A 204 12.09 -0.25 10.80
CA ASN A 204 12.68 -0.77 12.05
C ASN A 204 12.38 -2.26 12.26
N PRO A 205 13.27 -3.21 11.88
CA PRO A 205 12.97 -4.63 12.00
C PRO A 205 12.76 -5.13 13.44
N LYS A 206 13.05 -4.34 14.47
CA LYS A 206 12.84 -4.77 15.86
C LYS A 206 11.36 -4.83 16.25
N THR A 207 10.50 -4.12 15.53
CA THR A 207 9.05 -4.07 15.76
C THR A 207 8.30 -5.16 14.99
N TYR A 208 8.96 -5.86 14.06
CA TYR A 208 8.34 -6.88 13.23
C TYR A 208 8.22 -8.24 13.92
N PRO A 209 7.22 -9.05 13.54
CA PRO A 209 7.12 -10.44 13.96
C PRO A 209 8.38 -11.22 13.57
N VAL A 210 8.72 -12.23 14.38
CA VAL A 210 9.94 -13.03 14.20
C VAL A 210 9.60 -14.41 13.63
N ASP A 211 10.30 -14.80 12.56
CA ASP A 211 10.17 -16.10 11.90
C ASP A 211 10.63 -17.22 12.84
N PRO A 212 9.81 -18.26 13.09
CA PRO A 212 10.16 -19.33 14.03
C PRO A 212 11.29 -20.26 13.55
N THR A 213 11.56 -20.30 12.25
CA THR A 213 12.57 -21.12 11.59
C THR A 213 13.92 -20.41 11.56
N THR A 214 13.96 -19.15 11.14
CA THR A 214 15.21 -18.37 11.01
C THR A 214 15.57 -17.60 12.27
N CYS A 215 14.59 -17.39 13.15
CA CYS A 215 14.68 -16.51 14.32
C CYS A 215 15.14 -15.08 13.97
N GLN A 216 14.69 -14.60 12.81
CA GLN A 216 14.91 -13.23 12.34
C GLN A 216 13.57 -12.50 12.18
N PRO A 217 13.54 -11.17 12.31
CA PRO A 217 12.38 -10.38 11.94
C PRO A 217 11.94 -10.63 10.49
N ILE A 218 10.63 -10.73 10.27
CA ILE A 218 10.03 -10.90 8.95
C ILE A 218 9.87 -9.50 8.33
N GLN A 219 10.45 -9.28 7.15
CA GLN A 219 10.28 -8.03 6.42
C GLN A 219 8.87 -7.94 5.83
N PRO A 220 8.30 -6.73 5.61
CA PRO A 220 6.95 -6.58 5.08
C PRO A 220 6.71 -7.35 3.77
N TRP A 221 7.68 -7.29 2.84
CA TRP A 221 7.59 -8.02 1.56
C TRP A 221 7.73 -9.53 1.72
N ASP A 222 8.40 -10.01 2.77
CA ASP A 222 8.58 -11.44 3.03
C ASP A 222 7.44 -12.03 3.87
N TYR A 223 6.65 -11.19 4.55
CA TYR A 223 5.42 -11.62 5.21
C TYR A 223 4.35 -12.06 4.20
N LEU A 224 4.31 -11.38 3.05
CA LEU A 224 3.58 -11.90 1.90
C LEU A 224 4.07 -13.31 1.55
N LYS A 225 3.12 -14.19 1.24
CA LYS A 225 3.39 -15.59 0.87
C LYS A 225 3.44 -15.80 -0.64
N VAL A 226 3.17 -14.75 -1.42
CA VAL A 226 3.01 -14.79 -2.87
C VAL A 226 3.81 -13.68 -3.54
N ASN A 227 4.07 -13.86 -4.83
CA ASN A 227 4.71 -12.84 -5.62
C ASN A 227 3.72 -11.70 -5.97
N SER A 228 4.24 -10.52 -6.27
CA SER A 228 3.45 -9.36 -6.71
C SER A 228 3.55 -9.11 -8.21
N ILE A 229 2.67 -8.25 -8.73
CA ILE A 229 2.68 -7.75 -10.10
C ILE A 229 3.97 -7.00 -10.41
N PHE A 230 4.57 -6.33 -9.42
CA PHE A 230 5.84 -5.63 -9.58
C PHE A 230 6.99 -6.61 -9.90
N GLN A 231 7.03 -7.78 -9.25
CA GLN A 231 7.98 -8.84 -9.62
C GLN A 231 7.75 -9.34 -11.05
N VAL A 232 6.48 -9.48 -11.46
CA VAL A 232 6.15 -9.90 -12.85
C VAL A 232 6.63 -8.86 -13.87
N ILE A 233 6.39 -7.56 -13.60
CA ILE A 233 6.79 -6.45 -14.47
C ILE A 233 8.32 -6.37 -14.57
N GLN A 234 9.03 -6.43 -13.44
CA GLN A 234 10.50 -6.42 -13.44
C GLN A 234 11.09 -7.65 -14.15
N ASN A 235 10.52 -8.84 -13.94
CA ASN A 235 10.95 -10.06 -14.64
C ASN A 235 10.77 -9.95 -16.18
N ALA A 236 9.85 -9.10 -16.64
CA ALA A 236 9.68 -8.76 -18.05
C ALA A 236 10.66 -7.68 -18.55
N GLY A 237 11.55 -7.18 -17.69
CA GLY A 237 12.53 -6.13 -18.01
C GLY A 237 11.93 -4.72 -18.09
N LEU A 238 10.76 -4.52 -17.49
CA LEU A 238 10.07 -3.22 -17.44
C LEU A 238 10.32 -2.52 -16.11
N ARG A 239 10.17 -1.20 -16.10
CA ARG A 239 10.31 -0.39 -14.88
C ARG A 239 9.00 -0.32 -14.10
N THR A 240 9.13 -0.25 -12.79
CA THR A 240 8.02 -0.16 -11.83
C THR A 240 8.11 1.12 -11.01
N ALA A 241 6.96 1.68 -10.66
CA ALA A 241 6.87 2.83 -9.76
C ALA A 241 5.61 2.70 -8.91
N TRP A 242 5.67 3.17 -7.68
CA TRP A 242 4.56 3.18 -6.74
C TRP A 242 4.59 4.42 -5.88
N SER A 243 3.42 5.02 -5.65
CA SER A 243 3.24 6.16 -4.77
C SER A 243 2.10 5.85 -3.81
N ASP A 244 2.32 6.04 -2.52
CA ASP A 244 1.35 5.64 -1.49
C ASP A 244 1.40 6.51 -0.24
N LYS A 245 0.50 6.23 0.70
CA LYS A 245 0.38 6.83 2.03
C LYS A 245 1.40 6.32 3.04
N HIS A 246 1.85 5.06 2.98
CA HIS A 246 2.76 4.47 3.98
C HIS A 246 4.02 3.86 3.37
N ALA A 247 5.18 4.07 4.01
CA ALA A 247 6.43 3.39 3.66
C ALA A 247 6.36 1.87 3.91
N ILE A 248 5.53 1.45 4.87
CA ILE A 248 5.38 0.03 5.25
C ILE A 248 4.76 -0.84 4.13
N TYR A 249 4.06 -0.23 3.17
CA TYR A 249 3.58 -0.88 1.94
C TYR A 249 4.70 -1.23 0.94
N THR A 250 5.95 -1.15 1.38
CA THR A 250 7.03 -1.97 0.80
C THR A 250 6.68 -3.46 0.77
N SER A 251 5.65 -3.92 1.51
CA SER A 251 5.00 -5.23 1.32
C SER A 251 4.70 -5.53 -0.16
N PHE A 252 4.26 -4.55 -0.96
CA PHE A 252 3.93 -4.73 -2.38
C PHE A 252 5.13 -5.14 -3.25
N ASN A 253 6.36 -5.03 -2.75
CA ASN A 253 7.51 -5.62 -3.44
C ASN A 253 7.39 -7.14 -3.61
N GLY A 254 6.59 -7.83 -2.79
CA GLY A 254 6.27 -9.25 -2.94
C GLY A 254 7.30 -10.20 -2.32
N HIS A 255 6.86 -11.44 -2.04
CA HIS A 255 7.65 -12.45 -1.35
C HIS A 255 9.01 -12.71 -2.02
N GLY A 256 10.09 -12.73 -1.23
CA GLY A 256 11.43 -13.07 -1.70
C GLY A 256 12.04 -12.04 -2.65
N SER A 257 11.44 -10.86 -2.78
CA SER A 257 11.99 -9.76 -3.59
C SER A 257 13.19 -9.07 -2.96
N GLY A 258 13.38 -9.20 -1.64
CA GLY A 258 14.33 -8.38 -0.90
C GLY A 258 13.97 -6.88 -0.88
N GLY A 259 12.70 -6.56 -1.14
CA GLY A 259 12.21 -5.18 -1.14
C GLY A 259 12.58 -4.39 -2.40
N THR A 260 12.94 -5.03 -3.52
CA THR A 260 13.49 -4.33 -4.69
C THR A 260 12.65 -4.41 -5.96
N SER A 261 11.40 -4.87 -5.89
CA SER A 261 10.54 -5.03 -7.08
C SER A 261 9.92 -3.72 -7.58
N ILE A 262 9.92 -2.69 -6.74
CA ILE A 262 9.48 -1.33 -7.05
C ILE A 262 10.74 -0.49 -7.26
N ASP A 263 10.98 0.00 -8.48
CA ASP A 263 12.19 0.78 -8.80
C ASP A 263 12.14 2.20 -8.23
N ASP A 264 10.94 2.81 -8.21
CA ASP A 264 10.69 4.18 -7.76
C ASP A 264 9.52 4.17 -6.78
N PHE A 265 9.81 4.20 -5.49
CA PHE A 265 8.82 4.22 -4.43
C PHE A 265 8.76 5.61 -3.79
N PHE A 266 7.56 6.16 -3.71
CA PHE A 266 7.29 7.44 -3.06
C PHE A 266 6.16 7.30 -2.03
N GLY A 267 6.50 7.20 -0.75
CA GLY A 267 5.52 7.12 0.34
C GLY A 267 5.84 8.10 1.45
N PRO A 268 5.46 9.39 1.31
CA PRO A 268 5.50 10.31 2.44
C PRO A 268 4.42 9.86 3.43
N GLU A 269 4.84 9.35 4.59
CA GLU A 269 3.97 8.81 5.63
C GLU A 269 2.81 9.77 5.95
N ILE A 270 1.56 9.29 5.80
CA ILE A 270 0.35 10.13 5.85
C ILE A 270 0.04 10.65 7.25
N ASP A 271 0.42 9.92 8.30
CA ASP A 271 0.36 10.36 9.71
C ASP A 271 1.77 10.73 10.23
N SER A 272 2.62 11.29 9.36
CA SER A 272 3.89 11.85 9.82
C SER A 272 3.65 13.11 10.64
N GLN A 273 3.69 12.97 11.96
CA GLN A 273 3.66 14.11 12.88
C GLN A 273 4.98 14.90 12.79
N ALA A 274 5.00 15.92 11.93
CA ALA A 274 6.15 16.82 11.80
C ALA A 274 6.30 17.70 13.05
N VAL A 275 7.55 17.91 13.50
CA VAL A 275 7.88 18.88 14.54
C VAL A 275 8.34 20.18 13.87
N GLU A 276 7.76 21.31 14.26
CA GLU A 276 8.22 22.62 13.79
C GLU A 276 9.65 22.91 14.26
N PRO A 277 10.40 23.81 13.58
CA PRO A 277 11.78 24.13 13.95
C PRO A 277 12.04 24.61 15.38
N ASP A 278 11.00 25.05 16.08
CA ASP A 278 11.07 25.48 17.47
C ASP A 278 10.77 24.36 18.47
N GLY A 279 10.63 23.11 17.99
CA GLY A 279 10.32 21.94 18.82
C GLY A 279 8.84 21.80 19.14
N THR A 280 7.97 22.67 18.58
CA THR A 280 6.52 22.55 18.74
C THR A 280 6.01 21.43 17.82
N PRO A 281 5.35 20.39 18.34
CA PRO A 281 4.66 19.43 17.47
C PRO A 281 3.65 20.17 16.58
N TYR A 282 3.49 19.77 15.32
CA TYR A 282 2.27 20.14 14.59
C TYR A 282 1.06 19.78 15.47
N PRO A 283 -0.03 20.60 15.47
CA PRO A 283 -1.19 20.32 16.28
C PRO A 283 -1.59 18.85 16.05
N SER A 284 -1.60 18.05 17.11
CA SER A 284 -1.95 16.62 17.06
C SER A 284 -3.15 16.47 16.15
N ASP A 285 -2.98 15.68 15.09
CA ASP A 285 -4.02 15.61 14.09
C ASP A 285 -5.29 15.08 14.77
N THR A 286 -6.33 15.90 14.73
CA THR A 286 -7.69 15.37 14.74
C THR A 286 -8.04 15.12 13.28
N ASP A 287 -7.16 14.46 12.53
CA ASP A 287 -7.46 14.16 11.15
C ASP A 287 -8.54 13.09 11.07
N TRP A 288 -9.06 12.98 9.86
CA TRP A 288 -9.97 11.94 9.46
C TRP A 288 -9.39 10.53 9.64
N ALA A 289 -8.06 10.34 9.74
CA ALA A 289 -7.46 9.04 9.99
C ALA A 289 -7.67 8.58 11.45
N HIS A 290 -7.76 9.51 12.41
CA HIS A 290 -8.14 9.19 13.78
C HIS A 290 -9.65 9.16 14.06
N ASP A 291 -10.46 9.89 13.29
CA ASP A 291 -11.91 9.95 13.48
C ASP A 291 -12.68 8.75 12.87
N ASP A 292 -12.10 8.08 11.85
CA ASP A 292 -12.68 6.90 11.17
C ASP A 292 -11.81 5.62 11.29
N ALA A 293 -10.81 5.59 12.19
CA ALA A 293 -10.10 4.36 12.55
C ALA A 293 -11.09 3.36 13.18
N ALA A 294 -11.40 2.28 12.46
CA ALA A 294 -12.24 1.19 12.94
C ALA A 294 -11.54 0.34 14.02
#